data_AF-A0A7X7G2L4-F1
#
_entry.id   AF-A0A7X7G2L4-F1
#
_cell.length_a   1.000
_cell.length_b   1.000
_cell.length_c   1.000
_cell.angle_alpha   90.00
_cell.angle_beta   90.00
_cell.angle_gamma   90.00
#
_symmetry.space_group_name_H-M   'P 1'
#
loop_
_entity.id
_entity.type
_entity.pdbx_description
1 polymer ?
#
loop_
_entity_poly.entity_id
_entity_poly.type
_entity_poly.pdbx_seq_one_letter_code
_entity_poly.pdbx_strand_id
1 'polypeptide(L)'
;MSKAAPGRAALLLPLALLLFSGCAGRERVKDIEQLGDREFAVPSGTVADKLVLSRFPNARFKYFNSVLDACIAVRSGKADAAAYDEPILRNFAAKNPGLKVLPGMITVDNYGFAVRLEDSKLKRAIDEVLEELKAGGEFAAMRARWFPEKGAPHPMPEIETGGTNGTLRMGTSAVTEPFSFVDASRSVVGFDIELAHHVARKLGMKLEVVDMDFGGMIPALVSGKVDVIGACITITPERAERVLFSEPYYTGGIAALVRE
;
A
#
# COMPACT_ATOMS: atom_id res chain seq x y z
N MET A 1 94.52 -9.06 -14.16
CA MET A 1 93.67 -9.81 -13.21
C MET A 1 92.44 -8.96 -12.89
N SER A 2 91.23 -9.50 -13.16
CA SER A 2 89.91 -9.03 -12.66
C SER A 2 89.45 -7.65 -13.21
N LYS A 3 88.18 -7.36 -13.55
CA LYS A 3 86.88 -7.85 -13.06
C LYS A 3 85.78 -7.74 -14.13
N ALA A 4 84.79 -8.60 -13.94
CA ALA A 4 83.48 -8.62 -14.59
C ALA A 4 82.65 -7.35 -14.34
N ALA A 5 81.69 -7.12 -15.24
CA ALA A 5 80.63 -6.11 -15.15
C ALA A 5 79.67 -6.34 -13.97
N PRO A 6 78.92 -5.31 -13.55
CA PRO A 6 77.64 -5.51 -12.88
C PRO A 6 76.47 -4.92 -13.68
N GLY A 7 75.36 -5.67 -13.64
CA GLY A 7 74.11 -5.41 -14.31
C GLY A 7 73.29 -4.28 -13.69
N ARG A 8 72.40 -3.71 -14.51
CA ARG A 8 71.38 -2.75 -14.10
C ARG A 8 70.27 -3.49 -13.34
N ALA A 9 70.15 -3.21 -12.04
CA ALA A 9 68.99 -3.60 -11.24
C ALA A 9 67.84 -2.62 -11.52
N ALA A 10 66.76 -3.11 -12.11
CA ALA A 10 65.49 -2.40 -12.19
C ALA A 10 64.78 -2.50 -10.84
N LEU A 11 64.54 -1.35 -10.20
CA LEU A 11 63.80 -1.25 -8.94
C LEU A 11 62.30 -1.37 -9.26
N LEU A 12 61.72 -2.56 -9.10
CA LEU A 12 60.28 -2.78 -9.13
C LEU A 12 59.68 -2.34 -7.79
N LEU A 13 59.00 -1.20 -7.78
CA LEU A 13 58.14 -0.77 -6.68
C LEU A 13 56.89 -1.67 -6.66
N PRO A 14 56.52 -2.34 -5.57
CA PRO A 14 55.25 -3.04 -5.51
C PRO A 14 54.16 -1.99 -5.28
N LEU A 15 53.34 -1.76 -6.32
CA LEU A 15 52.08 -1.03 -6.19
C LEU A 15 51.13 -1.91 -5.37
N ALA A 16 51.09 -1.68 -4.06
CA ALA A 16 50.13 -2.31 -3.17
C ALA A 16 48.72 -1.86 -3.57
N LEU A 17 48.00 -2.71 -4.31
CA LEU A 17 46.56 -2.56 -4.52
C LEU A 17 45.88 -2.68 -3.15
N LEU A 18 45.49 -1.53 -2.58
CA LEU A 18 44.54 -1.47 -1.48
C LEU A 18 43.18 -1.95 -2.00
N LEU A 19 42.94 -3.25 -1.86
CA LEU A 19 41.60 -3.82 -1.93
C LEU A 19 40.82 -3.26 -0.73
N PHE A 20 40.10 -2.16 -0.95
CA PHE A 20 39.08 -1.73 0.00
C PHE A 20 38.05 -2.85 0.11
N SER A 21 38.08 -3.51 1.27
CA SER A 21 37.07 -4.43 1.75
C SER A 21 35.73 -3.69 1.84
N GLY A 22 34.98 -3.72 0.74
CA GLY A 22 33.65 -3.13 0.63
C GLY A 22 32.53 -4.11 0.98
N CYS A 23 32.76 -5.11 1.82
CA CYS A 23 31.70 -5.81 2.55
C CYS A 23 31.50 -5.17 3.92
N ALA A 24 31.51 -3.83 3.99
CA ALA A 24 30.90 -3.16 5.11
C ALA A 24 29.40 -3.50 5.05
N GLY A 25 28.93 -4.30 6.01
CA GLY A 25 27.51 -4.61 6.12
C GLY A 25 26.75 -3.28 6.11
N ARG A 26 26.00 -3.02 5.04
CA ARG A 26 25.21 -1.80 4.92
C ARG A 26 24.34 -1.71 6.17
N GLU A 27 24.40 -0.56 6.84
CA GLU A 27 23.62 -0.32 8.04
C GLU A 27 22.14 -0.60 7.77
N ARG A 28 21.50 -1.30 8.71
CA ARG A 28 20.07 -1.60 8.62
C ARG A 28 19.27 -0.31 8.61
N VAL A 29 18.42 -0.16 7.60
CA VAL A 29 17.51 0.98 7.49
C VAL A 29 16.41 0.85 8.55
N LYS A 30 16.25 1.88 9.37
CA LYS A 30 15.27 1.95 10.46
C LYS A 30 14.28 3.10 10.28
N ASP A 31 14.68 4.12 9.52
CA ASP A 31 13.88 5.32 9.29
C ASP A 31 13.90 5.72 7.81
N ILE A 32 12.82 6.37 7.38
CA ILE A 32 12.60 6.74 5.98
C ILE A 32 13.64 7.75 5.48
N GLU A 33 14.19 8.61 6.34
CA GLU A 33 15.20 9.60 5.97
C GLU A 33 16.54 8.97 5.57
N GLN A 34 16.78 7.71 5.94
CA GLN A 34 18.00 6.97 5.56
C GLN A 34 17.95 6.45 4.10
N LEU A 35 16.87 6.75 3.36
CA LEU A 35 16.65 6.25 2.00
C LEU A 35 17.12 7.20 0.88
N GLY A 36 17.64 8.38 1.21
CA GLY A 36 17.87 9.48 0.26
C GLY A 36 18.63 9.13 -1.04
N ASP A 37 19.63 8.25 -0.99
CA ASP A 37 20.46 7.80 -2.13
C ASP A 37 20.36 6.28 -2.39
N ARG A 38 19.40 5.63 -1.73
CA ARG A 38 19.22 4.18 -1.75
C ARG A 38 18.59 3.70 -3.05
N GLU A 39 18.78 2.42 -3.32
CA GLU A 39 18.19 1.76 -4.48
C GLU A 39 16.82 1.17 -4.13
N PHE A 40 15.78 1.70 -4.75
CA PHE A 40 14.40 1.26 -4.61
C PHE A 40 14.02 0.22 -5.65
N ALA A 41 13.34 -0.84 -5.22
CA ALA A 41 12.60 -1.74 -6.07
C ALA A 41 11.18 -1.17 -6.26
N VAL A 42 10.76 -1.01 -7.51
CA VAL A 42 9.43 -0.47 -7.87
C VAL A 42 8.79 -1.34 -8.96
N PRO A 43 7.46 -1.54 -8.94
CA PRO A 43 6.79 -2.19 -10.07
C PRO A 43 6.77 -1.27 -11.29
N SER A 44 7.11 -1.81 -12.45
CA SER A 44 7.03 -1.14 -13.75
C SER A 44 5.61 -0.66 -14.03
N GLY A 45 5.46 0.51 -14.65
CA GLY A 45 4.17 1.07 -15.03
C GLY A 45 3.40 1.75 -13.89
N THR A 46 4.00 1.88 -12.71
CA THR A 46 3.46 2.65 -11.58
C THR A 46 4.05 4.06 -11.56
N VAL A 47 3.48 4.94 -10.72
CA VAL A 47 4.05 6.29 -10.46
C VAL A 47 4.93 6.32 -9.21
N ALA A 48 5.20 5.17 -8.59
CA ALA A 48 5.90 5.09 -7.32
C ALA A 48 7.31 5.70 -7.39
N ASP A 49 8.01 5.53 -8.52
CA ASP A 49 9.32 6.13 -8.78
C ASP A 49 9.29 7.67 -8.72
N LYS A 50 8.31 8.30 -9.38
CA LYS A 50 8.12 9.75 -9.38
C LYS A 50 7.78 10.26 -7.98
N LEU A 51 6.97 9.51 -7.24
CA LEU A 51 6.60 9.85 -5.86
C LEU A 51 7.78 9.68 -4.89
N VAL A 52 8.66 8.70 -5.14
CA VAL A 52 9.94 8.58 -4.42
C VAL A 52 10.84 9.77 -4.75
N LEU A 53 10.98 10.12 -6.03
CA LEU A 53 11.85 11.23 -6.47
C LEU A 53 11.39 12.61 -5.96
N SER A 54 10.09 12.80 -5.71
CA SER A 54 9.57 14.06 -5.15
C SER A 54 10.10 14.33 -3.74
N ARG A 55 10.51 13.29 -3.00
CA ARG A 55 11.11 13.38 -1.67
C ARG A 55 12.61 13.07 -1.65
N PHE A 56 13.05 12.11 -2.46
CA PHE A 56 14.42 11.63 -2.52
C PHE A 56 14.97 11.77 -3.96
N PRO A 57 15.42 12.98 -4.36
CA PRO A 57 15.84 13.25 -5.74
C PRO A 57 17.04 12.41 -6.21
N ASN A 58 17.81 11.84 -5.28
CA ASN A 58 19.00 11.01 -5.56
C ASN A 58 18.70 9.51 -5.48
N ALA A 59 17.44 9.11 -5.26
CA ALA A 59 17.04 7.72 -5.25
C ALA A 59 17.32 7.05 -6.60
N ARG A 60 17.73 5.78 -6.55
CA ARG A 60 17.95 4.95 -7.75
C ARG A 60 16.89 3.86 -7.82
N PHE A 61 16.62 3.34 -9.00
CA PHE A 61 15.50 2.42 -9.21
C PHE A 61 15.91 1.14 -9.90
N LYS A 62 15.34 0.03 -9.43
CA LYS A 62 15.22 -1.25 -10.14
C LYS A 62 13.76 -1.55 -10.35
N TYR A 63 13.41 -1.83 -11.59
CA TYR A 63 12.03 -2.07 -11.99
C TYR A 63 11.73 -3.57 -12.02
N PHE A 64 10.53 -3.92 -11.56
CA PHE A 64 10.05 -5.31 -11.47
C PHE A 64 8.66 -5.43 -12.08
N ASN A 65 8.28 -6.65 -12.47
CA ASN A 65 6.97 -6.87 -13.10
C ASN A 65 5.80 -6.77 -12.11
N SER A 66 6.06 -6.95 -10.80
CA SER A 66 5.05 -6.90 -9.75
C SER A 66 5.60 -6.31 -8.45
N VAL A 67 4.71 -5.86 -7.55
CA VAL A 67 5.07 -5.46 -6.18
C VAL A 67 5.63 -6.63 -5.36
N LEU A 68 5.16 -7.85 -5.62
CA LEU A 68 5.67 -9.04 -4.96
C LEU A 68 7.14 -9.24 -5.34
N ASP A 69 7.48 -9.18 -6.63
CA ASP A 69 8.86 -9.31 -7.11
C ASP A 69 9.77 -8.20 -6.54
N ALA A 70 9.25 -6.98 -6.44
CA ALA A 70 9.97 -5.87 -5.82
C ALA A 70 10.27 -6.14 -4.34
N CYS A 71 9.28 -6.59 -3.55
CA CYS A 71 9.48 -6.94 -2.15
C CYS A 71 10.45 -8.12 -1.96
N ILE A 72 10.39 -9.11 -2.85
CA ILE A 72 11.31 -10.26 -2.86
C ILE A 72 12.74 -9.82 -3.20
N ALA A 73 12.90 -8.87 -4.12
CA ALA A 73 14.21 -8.31 -4.45
C ALA A 73 14.87 -7.67 -3.22
N VAL A 74 14.09 -6.90 -2.44
CA VAL A 74 14.55 -6.37 -1.14
C VAL A 74 14.93 -7.52 -0.20
N ARG A 75 14.07 -8.52 -0.04
CA ARG A 75 14.36 -9.70 0.81
C ARG A 75 15.64 -10.44 0.41
N SER A 76 15.98 -10.45 -0.87
CA SER A 76 17.23 -11.06 -1.37
C SER A 76 18.45 -10.12 -1.37
N GLY A 77 18.28 -8.83 -1.05
CA GLY A 77 19.37 -7.85 -1.08
C GLY A 77 19.72 -7.31 -2.46
N LYS A 78 18.83 -7.47 -3.43
CA LYS A 78 18.97 -6.88 -4.76
C LYS A 78 18.60 -5.40 -4.82
N ALA A 79 17.87 -4.90 -3.83
CA ALA A 79 17.51 -3.50 -3.62
C ALA A 79 17.50 -3.20 -2.11
N ASP A 80 17.62 -1.93 -1.74
CA ASP A 80 17.65 -1.47 -0.34
C ASP A 80 16.24 -1.34 0.25
N ALA A 81 15.27 -0.89 -0.55
CA ALA A 81 13.87 -0.73 -0.17
C ALA A 81 12.93 -1.03 -1.34
N ALA A 82 11.67 -1.35 -1.07
CA ALA A 82 10.60 -1.38 -2.06
C ALA A 82 9.65 -0.23 -1.77
N ALA A 83 9.28 0.55 -2.79
CA ALA A 83 8.34 1.67 -2.64
C ALA A 83 7.02 1.34 -3.34
N TYR A 84 5.95 1.32 -2.58
CA TYR A 84 4.59 1.06 -3.06
C TYR A 84 3.55 1.44 -2.01
N ASP A 85 2.28 1.23 -2.33
CA ASP A 85 1.15 1.49 -1.42
C ASP A 85 1.33 0.76 -0.08
N GLU A 86 1.31 1.55 0.98
CA GLU A 86 1.58 1.11 2.35
C GLU A 86 0.78 -0.11 2.81
N PRO A 87 -0.53 -0.22 2.54
CA PRO A 87 -1.31 -1.37 3.00
C PRO A 87 -0.90 -2.66 2.32
N ILE A 88 -0.53 -2.60 1.04
CA ILE A 88 -0.06 -3.74 0.26
C ILE A 88 1.30 -4.21 0.80
N LEU A 89 2.20 -3.25 1.07
CA LEU A 89 3.50 -3.56 1.69
C LEU A 89 3.33 -4.16 3.08
N ARG A 90 2.40 -3.66 3.90
CA ARG A 90 2.11 -4.22 5.23
C ARG A 90 1.57 -5.64 5.15
N ASN A 91 0.58 -5.88 4.29
CA ASN A 91 0.01 -7.20 4.08
C ASN A 91 1.10 -8.19 3.62
N PHE A 92 1.98 -7.76 2.72
CA PHE A 92 3.11 -8.58 2.28
C PHE A 92 4.08 -8.88 3.43
N ALA A 93 4.50 -7.86 4.20
CA ALA A 93 5.42 -8.01 5.32
C ALA A 93 4.86 -8.92 6.43
N ALA A 94 3.57 -8.78 6.77
CA ALA A 94 2.89 -9.62 7.76
C ALA A 94 2.96 -11.11 7.41
N LYS A 95 2.96 -11.45 6.11
CA LYS A 95 3.05 -12.82 5.58
C LYS A 95 4.49 -13.30 5.32
N ASN A 96 5.49 -12.41 5.42
CA ASN A 96 6.86 -12.70 5.02
C ASN A 96 7.86 -12.20 6.08
N PRO A 97 8.23 -13.05 7.07
CA PRO A 97 9.20 -12.69 8.11
C PRO A 97 10.54 -12.19 7.55
N GLY A 98 11.19 -11.27 8.26
CA GLY A 98 12.44 -10.63 7.84
C GLY A 98 12.27 -9.43 6.91
N LEU A 99 11.03 -9.01 6.67
CA LEU A 99 10.68 -7.77 6.01
C LEU A 99 9.80 -6.92 6.93
N LYS A 100 9.96 -5.61 6.87
CA LYS A 100 9.12 -4.66 7.59
C LYS A 100 8.84 -3.43 6.74
N VAL A 101 7.69 -2.79 6.98
CA VAL A 101 7.42 -1.45 6.48
C VAL A 101 7.98 -0.45 7.49
N LEU A 102 8.76 0.52 7.01
CA LEU A 102 9.29 1.58 7.87
C LEU A 102 8.17 2.42 8.48
N PRO A 103 8.37 3.00 9.68
CA PRO A 103 7.49 4.04 10.17
C PRO A 103 7.54 5.26 9.23
N GLY A 104 6.40 5.93 9.06
CA GLY A 104 6.26 7.04 8.12
C GLY A 104 5.99 6.60 6.68
N MET A 105 5.71 7.57 5.82
CA MET A 105 5.37 7.36 4.41
C MET A 105 6.09 8.39 3.57
N ILE A 106 6.48 8.01 2.36
CA ILE A 106 7.12 8.87 1.34
C ILE A 106 6.14 9.96 0.93
N THR A 107 4.93 9.56 0.59
CA THR A 107 3.77 10.43 0.36
C THR A 107 2.63 10.00 1.26
N VAL A 108 1.74 10.93 1.59
CA VAL A 108 0.57 10.67 2.43
C VAL A 108 -0.67 10.82 1.58
N ASP A 109 -1.50 9.79 1.58
CA ASP A 109 -2.78 9.71 0.90
C ASP A 109 -3.88 9.36 1.90
N ASN A 110 -5.10 9.81 1.62
CA ASN A 110 -6.27 9.48 2.42
C ASN A 110 -7.27 8.71 1.58
N TYR A 111 -7.81 7.62 2.13
CA TYR A 111 -8.81 6.77 1.49
C TYR A 111 -10.19 7.01 2.14
N GLY A 112 -11.20 7.14 1.30
CA GLY A 112 -12.58 7.43 1.70
C GLY A 112 -13.57 6.70 0.81
N PHE A 113 -14.83 6.60 1.25
CA PHE A 113 -15.90 6.14 0.37
C PHE A 113 -16.30 7.29 -0.54
N ALA A 114 -16.68 6.99 -1.79
CA ALA A 114 -17.19 7.99 -2.70
C ALA A 114 -18.68 7.77 -2.98
N VAL A 115 -19.45 8.86 -2.97
CA VAL A 115 -20.87 8.89 -3.34
C VAL A 115 -21.09 9.96 -4.41
N ARG A 116 -22.26 9.96 -5.06
CA ARG A 116 -22.59 10.98 -6.06
C ARG A 116 -22.59 12.38 -5.44
N LEU A 117 -22.31 13.40 -6.25
CA LEU A 117 -22.18 14.79 -5.77
C LEU A 117 -23.41 15.31 -5.03
N GLU A 118 -24.59 14.85 -5.44
CA GLU A 118 -25.87 15.22 -4.85
C GLU A 118 -26.23 14.40 -3.60
N ASP A 119 -25.56 13.26 -3.35
CA ASP A 119 -25.94 12.29 -2.32
C ASP A 119 -25.32 12.59 -0.94
N SER A 120 -25.50 13.84 -0.51
CA SER A 120 -25.03 14.34 0.79
C SER A 120 -25.62 13.58 1.98
N LYS A 121 -26.79 12.95 1.82
CA LYS A 121 -27.42 12.11 2.84
C LYS A 121 -26.65 10.80 3.03
N LEU A 122 -26.29 10.11 1.94
CA LEU A 122 -25.50 8.90 2.03
C LEU A 122 -24.09 9.18 2.55
N LYS A 123 -23.44 10.27 2.09
CA LYS A 123 -22.14 10.71 2.65
C LYS A 123 -22.23 10.84 4.18
N ARG A 124 -23.22 11.59 4.68
CA ARG A 124 -23.39 11.82 6.12
C ARG A 124 -23.61 10.51 6.88
N ALA A 125 -24.42 9.59 6.35
CA ALA A 125 -24.62 8.30 6.98
C ALA A 125 -23.32 7.48 7.08
N ILE A 126 -22.45 7.55 6.06
CA ILE A 126 -21.13 6.91 6.10
C ILE A 126 -20.26 7.56 7.19
N ASP A 127 -20.23 8.89 7.25
CA ASP A 127 -19.44 9.62 8.25
C ASP A 127 -19.92 9.31 9.68
N GLU A 128 -21.24 9.30 9.92
CA GLU A 128 -21.84 8.92 11.21
C GLU A 128 -21.47 7.50 11.61
N VAL A 129 -21.49 6.54 10.67
CA VAL A 129 -21.05 5.16 10.93
C VAL A 129 -19.57 5.10 11.28
N LEU A 130 -18.72 5.84 10.58
CA LEU A 130 -17.29 5.91 10.90
C LEU A 130 -17.06 6.48 12.31
N GLU A 131 -17.78 7.52 12.69
CA GLU A 131 -17.72 8.11 14.04
C GLU A 131 -18.19 7.12 15.11
N GLU A 132 -19.33 6.46 14.89
CA GLU A 132 -19.88 5.45 15.80
C GLU A 132 -18.92 4.26 16.00
N LEU A 133 -18.35 3.73 14.91
CA LEU A 133 -17.39 2.63 14.96
C LEU A 133 -16.11 3.03 15.70
N LYS A 134 -15.61 4.26 15.49
CA LYS A 134 -14.43 4.78 16.19
C LYS A 134 -14.70 4.96 17.67
N ALA A 135 -15.83 5.57 18.04
CA ALA A 135 -16.22 5.79 19.42
C ALA A 135 -16.49 4.50 20.19
N GLY A 136 -17.06 3.49 19.53
CA GLY A 136 -17.36 2.18 20.11
C GLY A 136 -16.18 1.21 20.17
N GLY A 137 -15.03 1.54 19.58
CA GLY A 137 -13.85 0.67 19.52
C GLY A 137 -13.90 -0.42 18.44
N GLU A 138 -15.05 -0.64 17.80
CA GLU A 138 -15.20 -1.62 16.71
C GLU A 138 -14.27 -1.30 15.54
N PHE A 139 -14.04 -0.01 15.25
CA PHE A 139 -13.08 0.39 14.21
C PHE A 139 -11.66 -0.13 14.48
N ALA A 140 -11.23 -0.15 15.75
CA ALA A 140 -9.94 -0.71 16.13
C ALA A 140 -9.92 -2.25 15.99
N ALA A 141 -11.04 -2.92 16.28
CA ALA A 141 -11.19 -4.35 16.04
C ALA A 141 -11.13 -4.70 14.54
N MET A 142 -11.84 -3.94 13.69
CA MET A 142 -11.75 -4.03 12.23
C MET A 142 -10.31 -3.87 11.75
N ARG A 143 -9.61 -2.84 12.27
CA ARG A 143 -8.20 -2.59 11.92
C ARG A 143 -7.30 -3.78 12.27
N ALA A 144 -7.44 -4.34 13.46
CA ALA A 144 -6.65 -5.50 13.89
C ALA A 144 -6.99 -6.77 13.07
N ARG A 145 -8.25 -6.90 12.63
CA ARG A 145 -8.73 -8.00 11.79
C ARG A 145 -8.09 -7.99 10.42
N TRP A 146 -8.15 -6.83 9.74
CA TRP A 146 -7.75 -6.68 8.34
C TRP A 146 -6.28 -6.34 8.15
N PHE A 147 -5.65 -5.67 9.13
CA PHE A 147 -4.24 -5.27 9.07
C PHE A 147 -3.45 -5.87 10.24
N PRO A 148 -3.41 -7.21 10.37
CA PRO A 148 -2.66 -7.84 11.45
C PRO A 148 -1.15 -7.58 11.28
N GLU A 149 -0.42 -7.47 12.39
CA GLU A 149 1.05 -7.33 12.34
C GLU A 149 1.74 -8.54 11.71
N LYS A 150 1.13 -9.73 11.84
CA LYS A 150 1.63 -11.01 11.32
C LYS A 150 0.48 -11.87 10.81
N GLY A 151 0.75 -12.62 9.75
CA GLY A 151 -0.20 -13.55 9.14
C GLY A 151 -1.11 -12.90 8.10
N ALA A 152 -2.16 -13.62 7.74
CA ALA A 152 -3.20 -13.14 6.83
C ALA A 152 -4.30 -12.41 7.60
N PRO A 153 -5.09 -11.55 6.92
CA PRO A 153 -6.33 -11.03 7.48
C PRO A 153 -7.22 -12.13 8.04
N HIS A 154 -7.90 -11.83 9.15
CA HIS A 154 -8.82 -12.77 9.78
C HIS A 154 -10.18 -12.79 9.06
N PRO A 155 -10.99 -13.85 9.24
CA PRO A 155 -12.32 -13.93 8.63
C PRO A 155 -13.20 -12.73 8.98
N MET A 156 -13.96 -12.25 7.99
CA MET A 156 -14.95 -11.19 8.17
C MET A 156 -16.08 -11.67 9.11
N PRO A 157 -16.53 -10.86 10.08
CA PRO A 157 -17.69 -11.21 10.90
C PRO A 157 -18.97 -11.23 10.06
N GLU A 158 -19.95 -12.02 10.49
CA GLU A 158 -21.29 -11.93 9.93
C GLU A 158 -21.95 -10.63 10.40
N ILE A 159 -22.24 -9.74 9.45
CA ILE A 159 -22.98 -8.49 9.70
C ILE A 159 -24.29 -8.57 8.92
N GLU A 160 -25.38 -8.80 9.66
CA GLU A 160 -26.71 -8.81 9.09
C GLU A 160 -27.03 -7.45 8.45
N THR A 161 -27.30 -7.49 7.15
CA THR A 161 -27.87 -6.37 6.38
C THR A 161 -29.23 -6.78 5.86
N GLY A 162 -30.09 -5.81 5.59
CA GLY A 162 -31.49 -6.08 5.31
C GLY A 162 -32.37 -4.91 5.73
N GLY A 163 -33.69 -5.14 5.71
CA GLY A 163 -34.69 -4.11 5.93
C GLY A 163 -35.48 -3.80 4.67
N THR A 164 -36.39 -2.84 4.78
CA THR A 164 -37.33 -2.46 3.72
C THR A 164 -36.86 -1.26 2.90
N ASN A 165 -35.70 -0.67 3.21
CA ASN A 165 -35.22 0.57 2.59
C ASN A 165 -34.44 0.34 1.29
N GLY A 166 -34.58 -0.84 0.68
CA GLY A 166 -33.97 -1.19 -0.60
C GLY A 166 -32.56 -1.77 -0.48
N THR A 167 -31.75 -1.53 -1.52
CA THR A 167 -30.41 -2.09 -1.69
C THR A 167 -29.39 -0.97 -1.85
N LEU A 168 -28.31 -1.01 -1.07
CA LEU A 168 -27.13 -0.19 -1.26
C LEU A 168 -26.16 -0.95 -2.19
N ARG A 169 -25.99 -0.47 -3.42
CA ARG A 169 -25.06 -1.09 -4.39
C ARG A 169 -23.69 -0.46 -4.23
N MET A 170 -22.73 -1.24 -3.75
CA MET A 170 -21.36 -0.82 -3.56
C MET A 170 -20.50 -1.27 -4.75
N GLY A 171 -19.90 -0.32 -5.47
CA GLY A 171 -18.85 -0.63 -6.45
C GLY A 171 -17.52 -0.87 -5.75
N THR A 172 -16.86 -1.98 -6.09
CA THR A 172 -15.51 -2.31 -5.62
C THR A 172 -14.70 -3.06 -6.69
N SER A 173 -13.40 -3.24 -6.43
CA SER A 173 -12.49 -4.06 -7.22
C SER A 173 -11.87 -5.08 -6.28
N ALA A 174 -12.29 -6.33 -6.40
CA ALA A 174 -11.98 -7.40 -5.46
C ALA A 174 -10.58 -8.01 -5.68
N VAL A 175 -9.57 -7.16 -5.86
CA VAL A 175 -8.18 -7.57 -6.15
C VAL A 175 -7.15 -6.99 -5.17
N THR A 176 -7.60 -6.24 -4.15
CA THR A 176 -6.76 -5.42 -3.27
C THR A 176 -6.90 -5.89 -1.82
N GLU A 177 -6.21 -6.96 -1.46
CA GLU A 177 -6.15 -7.43 -0.07
C GLU A 177 -5.30 -6.48 0.79
N PRO A 178 -5.80 -5.99 1.96
CA PRO A 178 -6.95 -6.49 2.71
C PRO A 178 -8.23 -5.63 2.63
N PHE A 179 -8.35 -4.71 1.68
CA PHE A 179 -9.48 -3.78 1.58
C PHE A 179 -10.71 -4.36 0.89
N SER A 180 -10.50 -4.97 -0.28
CA SER A 180 -11.54 -5.60 -1.10
C SER A 180 -10.89 -6.69 -1.92
N PHE A 181 -11.18 -7.95 -1.61
CA PHE A 181 -10.58 -9.10 -2.27
C PHE A 181 -11.49 -10.32 -2.19
N VAL A 182 -11.24 -11.28 -3.08
CA VAL A 182 -11.92 -12.59 -3.03
C VAL A 182 -11.14 -13.50 -2.09
N ASP A 183 -11.80 -14.02 -1.06
CA ASP A 183 -11.17 -14.96 -0.13
C ASP A 183 -11.22 -16.42 -0.62
N ALA A 184 -10.73 -17.34 0.21
CA ALA A 184 -10.73 -18.77 -0.11
C ALA A 184 -12.14 -19.38 -0.28
N SER A 185 -13.18 -18.73 0.28
CA SER A 185 -14.58 -19.14 0.12
C SER A 185 -15.22 -18.63 -1.18
N ARG A 186 -14.48 -17.83 -1.95
CA ARG A 186 -14.92 -17.10 -3.14
C ARG A 186 -15.91 -15.97 -2.84
N SER A 187 -15.94 -15.47 -1.62
CA SER A 187 -16.69 -14.29 -1.24
C SER A 187 -15.83 -13.04 -1.37
N VAL A 188 -16.44 -11.94 -1.81
CA VAL A 188 -15.80 -10.62 -1.77
C VAL A 188 -15.85 -10.11 -0.33
N VAL A 189 -14.67 -9.94 0.27
CA VAL A 189 -14.49 -9.53 1.67
C VAL A 189 -13.41 -8.45 1.76
N GLY A 190 -13.25 -7.85 2.94
CA GLY A 190 -12.19 -6.89 3.21
C GLY A 190 -12.66 -5.73 4.08
N PHE A 191 -11.73 -4.86 4.43
CA PHE A 191 -11.99 -3.70 5.28
C PHE A 191 -13.11 -2.80 4.72
N ASP A 192 -13.10 -2.54 3.40
CA ASP A 192 -14.14 -1.72 2.76
C ASP A 192 -15.48 -2.43 2.76
N ILE A 193 -15.49 -3.76 2.58
CA ILE A 193 -16.70 -4.57 2.57
C ILE A 193 -17.35 -4.58 3.96
N GLU A 194 -16.57 -4.79 5.01
CA GLU A 194 -17.04 -4.76 6.40
C GLU A 194 -17.61 -3.38 6.76
N LEU A 195 -16.91 -2.30 6.38
CA LEU A 195 -17.41 -0.94 6.58
C LEU A 195 -18.73 -0.70 5.83
N ALA A 196 -18.85 -1.16 4.58
CA ALA A 196 -20.08 -1.02 3.80
C ALA A 196 -21.25 -1.83 4.40
N HIS A 197 -20.97 -2.99 5.01
CA HIS A 197 -21.97 -3.74 5.78
C HIS A 197 -22.51 -2.93 6.95
N HIS A 198 -21.64 -2.24 7.71
CA HIS A 198 -22.07 -1.36 8.78
C HIS A 198 -22.93 -0.19 8.27
N VAL A 199 -22.57 0.40 7.12
CA VAL A 199 -23.36 1.46 6.47
C VAL A 199 -24.72 0.95 6.03
N ALA A 200 -24.79 -0.18 5.31
CA ALA A 200 -26.04 -0.76 4.86
C ALA A 200 -26.97 -1.11 6.05
N ARG A 201 -26.41 -1.68 7.13
CA ARG A 201 -27.14 -1.98 8.36
C ARG A 201 -27.71 -0.73 9.01
N LYS A 202 -26.93 0.35 9.12
CA LYS A 202 -27.39 1.65 9.65
C LYS A 202 -28.58 2.20 8.85
N LEU A 203 -28.54 2.04 7.53
CA LEU A 203 -29.57 2.52 6.61
C LEU A 203 -30.81 1.60 6.53
N GLY A 204 -30.77 0.41 7.14
CA GLY A 204 -31.83 -0.59 6.98
C GLY A 204 -31.96 -1.07 5.53
N MET A 205 -30.82 -1.18 4.83
CA MET A 205 -30.71 -1.63 3.45
C MET A 205 -30.01 -2.98 3.36
N LYS A 206 -30.26 -3.72 2.29
CA LYS A 206 -29.41 -4.85 1.87
C LYS A 206 -28.14 -4.30 1.23
N LEU A 207 -26.99 -4.93 1.49
CA LEU A 207 -25.77 -4.63 0.74
C LEU A 207 -25.70 -5.52 -0.51
N GLU A 208 -25.44 -4.93 -1.66
CA GLU A 208 -25.05 -5.62 -2.88
C GLU A 208 -23.66 -5.15 -3.29
N VAL A 209 -22.70 -6.07 -3.37
CA VAL A 209 -21.33 -5.77 -3.81
C VAL A 209 -21.21 -6.02 -5.31
N VAL A 210 -20.83 -4.98 -6.04
CA VAL A 210 -20.65 -5.00 -7.49
C VAL A 210 -19.16 -4.91 -7.81
N ASP A 211 -18.54 -6.06 -8.07
CA ASP A 211 -17.14 -6.14 -8.48
C ASP A 211 -16.95 -5.66 -9.92
N MET A 212 -16.00 -4.76 -10.13
CA MET A 212 -15.72 -4.12 -11.42
C MET A 212 -14.29 -3.60 -11.54
N ASP A 213 -13.92 -3.15 -12.74
CA ASP A 213 -12.66 -2.46 -12.97
C ASP A 213 -12.63 -1.10 -12.25
N PHE A 214 -11.51 -0.82 -11.57
CA PHE A 214 -11.32 0.40 -10.78
C PHE A 214 -11.49 1.68 -11.61
N GLY A 215 -11.00 1.71 -12.85
CA GLY A 215 -11.13 2.87 -13.74
C GLY A 215 -12.58 3.18 -14.13
N GLY A 216 -13.45 2.17 -14.08
CA GLY A 216 -14.88 2.28 -14.41
C GLY A 216 -15.77 2.75 -13.26
N MET A 217 -15.27 2.83 -12.02
CA MET A 217 -16.10 3.05 -10.84
C MET A 217 -16.74 4.44 -10.76
N ILE A 218 -15.97 5.51 -10.95
CA ILE A 218 -16.51 6.87 -10.91
C ILE A 218 -17.59 7.07 -11.99
N PRO A 219 -17.38 6.66 -13.26
CA PRO A 219 -18.46 6.63 -14.24
C PRO A 219 -19.69 5.81 -13.82
N ALA A 220 -19.49 4.63 -13.23
CA ALA A 220 -20.58 3.79 -12.73
C ALA A 220 -21.38 4.45 -11.59
N LEU A 221 -20.69 5.16 -10.69
CA LEU A 221 -21.32 5.92 -9.61
C LEU A 221 -22.12 7.11 -10.16
N VAL A 222 -21.51 7.92 -11.04
CA VAL A 222 -22.15 9.09 -11.66
C VAL A 222 -23.38 8.70 -12.48
N SER A 223 -23.34 7.55 -13.16
CA SER A 223 -24.49 7.03 -13.94
C SER A 223 -25.55 6.33 -13.09
N GLY A 224 -25.35 6.17 -11.78
CA GLY A 224 -26.29 5.49 -10.88
C GLY A 224 -26.29 3.96 -10.98
N LYS A 225 -25.29 3.36 -11.64
CA LYS A 225 -25.10 1.90 -11.66
C LYS A 225 -24.73 1.36 -10.28
N VAL A 226 -23.95 2.12 -9.52
CA VAL A 226 -23.67 1.91 -8.09
C VAL A 226 -24.02 3.16 -7.30
N ASP A 227 -24.21 3.01 -5.99
CA ASP A 227 -24.62 4.07 -5.07
C ASP A 227 -23.46 4.61 -4.25
N VAL A 228 -22.47 3.76 -3.99
CA VAL A 228 -21.26 4.10 -3.25
C VAL A 228 -20.07 3.34 -3.84
N ILE A 229 -18.88 3.91 -3.76
CA ILE A 229 -17.61 3.23 -4.06
C ILE A 229 -16.85 3.08 -2.76
N GLY A 230 -16.40 1.85 -2.47
CA GLY A 230 -15.36 1.58 -1.48
C GLY A 230 -14.37 0.60 -2.08
N ALA A 231 -13.16 1.07 -2.34
CA ALA A 231 -12.13 0.31 -3.04
C ALA A 231 -10.73 0.88 -2.74
N CYS A 232 -10.48 1.26 -1.48
CA CYS A 232 -9.27 1.97 -1.08
C CYS A 232 -9.03 3.23 -1.95
N ILE A 233 -10.10 3.92 -2.35
CA ILE A 233 -10.02 4.99 -3.34
C ILE A 233 -9.43 6.26 -2.69
N THR A 234 -8.28 6.71 -3.23
CA THR A 234 -7.65 7.97 -2.80
C THR A 234 -8.55 9.17 -3.03
N ILE A 235 -8.72 9.97 -1.98
CA ILE A 235 -9.33 11.29 -2.01
C ILE A 235 -8.35 12.23 -2.71
N THR A 236 -8.69 12.67 -3.92
CA THR A 236 -7.91 13.66 -4.68
C THR A 236 -8.80 14.83 -5.09
N PRO A 237 -8.25 16.04 -5.29
CA PRO A 237 -9.02 17.18 -5.79
C PRO A 237 -9.75 16.87 -7.11
N GLU A 238 -9.05 16.24 -8.06
CA GLU A 238 -9.61 15.85 -9.36
C GLU A 238 -10.83 14.91 -9.23
N ARG A 239 -10.76 13.93 -8.32
CA ARG A 239 -11.90 13.04 -8.07
C ARG A 239 -13.03 13.77 -7.34
N ALA A 240 -12.68 14.64 -6.39
CA ALA A 240 -13.65 15.42 -5.60
C ALA A 240 -14.45 16.42 -6.45
N GLU A 241 -13.97 16.80 -7.64
CA GLU A 241 -14.76 17.55 -8.62
C GLU A 241 -15.94 16.73 -9.19
N ARG A 242 -15.90 15.40 -9.09
CA ARG A 242 -16.88 14.48 -9.71
C ARG A 242 -17.72 13.69 -8.71
N VAL A 243 -17.25 13.54 -7.48
CA VAL A 243 -17.88 12.73 -6.41
C VAL A 243 -17.71 13.39 -5.06
N LEU A 244 -18.60 13.10 -4.11
CA LEU A 244 -18.39 13.45 -2.70
C LEU A 244 -17.69 12.31 -1.98
N PHE A 245 -16.65 12.64 -1.20
CA PHE A 245 -15.98 11.68 -0.34
C PHE A 245 -16.52 11.71 1.10
N SER A 246 -16.54 10.55 1.75
CA SER A 246 -16.65 10.45 3.21
C SER A 246 -15.44 11.10 3.89
N GLU A 247 -15.52 11.24 5.21
CA GLU A 247 -14.32 11.40 6.04
C GLU A 247 -13.36 10.22 5.79
N PRO A 248 -12.04 10.45 5.88
CA PRO A 248 -11.07 9.40 5.62
C PRO A 248 -11.15 8.31 6.69
N TYR A 249 -11.19 7.06 6.23
CA TYR A 249 -11.15 5.88 7.10
C TYR A 249 -9.75 5.27 7.14
N TYR A 250 -8.88 5.58 6.18
CA TYR A 250 -7.51 5.08 6.18
C TYR A 250 -6.57 6.16 5.67
N THR A 251 -5.51 6.44 6.43
CA THR A 251 -4.39 7.27 5.98
C THR A 251 -3.25 6.32 5.59
N GLY A 252 -2.92 6.33 4.30
CA GLY A 252 -1.89 5.52 3.68
C GLY A 252 -1.02 6.38 2.79
N GLY A 253 -0.60 5.81 1.66
CA GLY A 253 0.27 6.45 0.67
C GLY A 253 1.44 5.55 0.31
N ILE A 254 2.45 6.11 -0.35
CA ILE A 254 3.65 5.34 -0.71
C ILE A 254 4.51 5.17 0.54
N ALA A 255 4.74 3.94 0.95
CA ALA A 255 5.67 3.60 2.02
C ALA A 255 6.91 2.89 1.49
N ALA A 256 7.86 2.63 2.39
CA ALA A 256 9.06 1.88 2.10
C ALA A 256 9.08 0.57 2.90
N LEU A 257 9.19 -0.55 2.19
CA LEU A 257 9.45 -1.86 2.79
C LEU A 257 10.94 -2.17 2.71
N VAL A 258 11.52 -2.58 3.83
CA VAL A 258 12.95 -2.90 3.96
C VAL A 258 13.13 -4.29 4.59
N ARG A 259 14.35 -4.81 4.53
CA ARG A 259 14.75 -5.98 5.32
C ARG A 259 14.88 -5.60 6.79
N GLU A 260 14.46 -6.51 7.68
CA GLU A 260 14.66 -6.37 9.14
C GLU A 260 16.12 -6.48 9.58
#